data_AF-A0A820HNF6-F1
#
_entry.id   AF-A0A820HNF6-F1
#
_cell.length_a   1.000
_cell.length_b   1.000
_cell.length_c   1.000
_cell.angle_alpha   90.00
_cell.angle_beta   90.00
_cell.angle_gamma   90.00
#
_symmetry.space_group_name_H-M   'P 1'
#
loop_
_entity.id
_entity.type
_entity.pdbx_description
1 polymer ?
#
loop_
_entity_poly.entity_id
_entity_poly.type
_entity_poly.pdbx_seq_one_letter_code
_entity_poly.pdbx_strand_id
1 'polypeptide(L)'
;MFCLNILFLVLPCELHNHDLDKIFWNKSIESIFRPRCNSNGYYAARQCNTDTPRQCWCVDKHGIEVNGTRQDDDHMPQCDEIEDSRIKQII
;
A
#
# COMPACT_ATOMS: atom_id res chain seq x y z
N MET A 1 -24.75 2.71 20.83
CA MET A 1 -25.46 1.92 19.78
C MET A 1 -25.21 2.55 18.41
N PHE A 2 -23.96 2.67 17.99
CA PHE A 2 -23.59 3.16 16.66
C PHE A 2 -22.68 2.12 16.02
N CYS A 3 -23.26 1.10 15.39
CA CYS A 3 -22.51 0.00 14.78
C CYS A 3 -23.13 -0.43 13.44
N LEU A 4 -23.59 0.52 12.63
CA LEU A 4 -24.27 0.20 11.37
C LEU A 4 -23.86 1.05 10.15
N ASN A 5 -22.83 1.90 10.20
CA ASN A 5 -22.41 2.65 8.98
C ASN A 5 -20.96 3.18 8.96
N ILE A 6 -19.99 2.46 9.54
CA ILE A 6 -18.57 2.88 9.48
C ILE A 6 -17.79 2.17 8.36
N LEU A 7 -18.22 0.97 7.94
CA LEU A 7 -17.50 0.17 6.93
C LEU A 7 -17.49 0.81 5.52
N PHE A 8 -18.43 1.71 5.23
CA PHE A 8 -18.53 2.38 3.91
C PHE A 8 -17.66 3.64 3.77
N LEU A 9 -16.98 4.10 4.83
CA LEU A 9 -16.16 5.31 4.81
C LEU A 9 -14.64 5.05 4.92
N VAL A 10 -14.23 3.80 5.14
CA VAL A 10 -12.80 3.47 5.26
C VAL A 10 -12.22 3.29 3.86
N LEU A 11 -11.21 4.10 3.54
CA LEU A 11 -10.58 4.13 2.23
C LEU A 11 -9.67 2.89 2.04
N PRO A 12 -9.36 2.48 0.79
CA PRO A 12 -8.86 1.14 0.51
C PRO A 12 -7.60 0.72 1.28
N CYS A 13 -6.66 1.64 1.50
CA CYS A 13 -5.42 1.33 2.22
C CYS A 13 -5.63 1.30 3.74
N GLU A 14 -6.44 2.22 4.28
CA GLU A 14 -6.77 2.25 5.70
C GLU A 14 -7.54 0.99 6.11
N LEU A 15 -8.44 0.51 5.26
CA LEU A 15 -9.18 -0.73 5.50
C LEU A 15 -8.23 -1.93 5.58
N HIS A 16 -7.28 -2.01 4.65
CA HIS A 16 -6.23 -3.04 4.68
C HIS A 16 -5.51 -3.01 6.03
N ASN A 17 -5.00 -1.85 6.45
CA ASN A 17 -4.27 -1.73 7.73
C ASN A 17 -5.12 -2.13 8.94
N HIS A 18 -6.39 -1.75 8.97
CA HIS A 18 -7.31 -2.13 10.05
C HIS A 18 -7.53 -3.66 10.11
N ASP A 19 -7.57 -4.33 8.96
CA ASP A 19 -7.67 -5.79 8.93
C ASP A 19 -6.36 -6.47 9.36
N LEU A 20 -5.20 -5.89 9.07
CA LEU A 20 -3.92 -6.38 9.59
C LEU A 20 -3.85 -6.29 11.12
N ASP A 21 -4.37 -5.21 11.71
CA ASP A 21 -4.37 -5.05 13.16
C ASP A 21 -5.16 -6.15 13.86
N LYS A 22 -6.29 -6.59 13.29
CA LYS A 22 -7.07 -7.74 13.81
C LYS A 22 -6.29 -9.05 13.73
N ILE A 23 -5.50 -9.25 12.66
CA ILE A 23 -4.70 -10.46 12.47
C ILE A 23 -3.55 -10.50 13.48
N PHE A 24 -2.87 -9.38 13.70
CA PHE A 24 -1.72 -9.26 14.58
C PHE A 24 -2.06 -9.55 16.05
N TRP A 25 -3.26 -9.16 16.52
CA TRP A 25 -3.74 -9.52 17.86
C TRP A 25 -3.94 -11.03 18.07
N ASN A 26 -4.08 -11.80 16.99
CA ASN A 26 -4.42 -13.22 17.05
C ASN A 26 -3.26 -14.16 16.65
N LYS A 27 -2.11 -13.63 16.19
CA LYS A 27 -1.02 -14.47 15.65
C LYS A 27 0.35 -13.78 15.67
N SER A 28 1.38 -14.51 16.11
CA SER A 28 2.79 -14.15 15.94
C SER A 28 3.26 -14.47 14.50
N ILE A 29 2.94 -13.61 13.54
CA ILE A 29 3.52 -13.68 12.18
C ILE A 29 4.46 -12.49 12.01
N GLU A 30 5.74 -12.77 11.78
CA GLU A 30 6.79 -11.76 11.59
C GLU A 30 6.88 -11.17 10.18
N SER A 31 6.01 -11.56 9.22
CA SER A 31 6.19 -11.15 7.81
C SER A 31 4.90 -10.78 7.08
N ILE A 32 3.97 -10.07 7.75
CA ILE A 32 2.82 -9.50 7.05
C ILE A 32 3.18 -8.11 6.52
N PHE A 33 3.08 -7.94 5.20
CA PHE A 33 3.28 -6.65 4.55
C PHE A 33 2.23 -5.63 5.02
N ARG A 34 2.67 -4.53 5.64
CA ARG A 34 1.81 -3.39 5.99
C ARG A 34 1.96 -2.28 4.94
N PRO A 35 0.94 -1.96 4.15
CA PRO A 35 1.04 -0.92 3.13
C PRO A 35 1.14 0.49 3.72
N ARG A 36 1.78 1.37 2.97
CA ARG A 36 1.82 2.81 3.25
C ARG A 36 0.60 3.48 2.62
N CYS A 37 -0.14 4.23 3.43
CA CYS A 37 -1.26 5.05 2.95
C CYS A 37 -0.84 6.51 2.80
N ASN A 38 -1.49 7.23 1.89
CA ASN A 38 -1.41 8.68 1.80
C ASN A 38 -2.41 9.35 2.77
N SER A 39 -2.42 10.69 2.83
CA SER A 39 -3.30 11.45 3.71
C SER A 39 -4.79 11.31 3.38
N ASN A 40 -5.11 10.82 2.18
CA ASN A 40 -6.47 10.59 1.71
C ASN A 40 -6.87 9.11 1.90
N GLY A 41 -6.15 8.32 2.71
CA GLY A 41 -6.49 6.93 3.01
C GLY A 41 -6.39 5.93 1.84
N TYR A 42 -5.87 6.37 0.68
CA TYR A 42 -5.50 5.52 -0.45
C TYR A 42 -4.04 5.04 -0.31
N TYR A 43 -3.62 4.13 -1.17
CA TYR A 43 -2.23 3.68 -1.19
C TYR A 43 -1.32 4.83 -1.61
N ALA A 44 -0.22 5.03 -0.88
CA ALA A 44 0.84 5.92 -1.32
C ALA A 44 1.46 5.36 -2.60
N ALA A 45 1.84 6.24 -3.54
CA ALA A 45 2.31 5.82 -4.87
C ALA A 45 3.53 4.89 -4.81
N ARG A 46 4.32 4.96 -3.74
CA ARG A 46 5.47 4.07 -3.50
C ARG A 46 5.24 3.17 -2.29
N GLN A 47 5.38 1.87 -2.50
CA GLN A 47 5.33 0.84 -1.48
C GLN A 47 6.71 0.21 -1.32
N CYS A 48 7.04 -0.25 -0.11
CA CYS A 48 8.26 -1.00 0.15
C CYS A 48 7.98 -2.11 1.17
N ASN A 49 8.43 -3.34 0.91
CA ASN A 49 8.37 -4.41 1.91
C ASN A 49 9.46 -4.23 2.98
N THR A 50 9.37 -5.05 4.02
CA THR A 50 10.35 -5.10 5.12
C THR A 50 11.20 -6.37 5.07
N ASP A 51 11.12 -7.14 3.98
CA ASP A 51 11.94 -8.32 3.77
C ASP A 51 13.39 -7.93 3.52
N THR A 52 14.29 -8.91 3.51
CA THR A 52 15.70 -8.70 3.16
C THR A 52 16.05 -9.63 1.98
N PRO A 53 16.37 -9.08 0.80
CA PRO A 53 16.53 -7.65 0.50
C PRO A 53 15.19 -6.92 0.49
N ARG A 54 15.21 -5.63 0.84
CA ARG A 54 14.01 -4.80 0.77
C ARG A 54 13.82 -4.36 -0.67
N GLN A 55 12.56 -4.38 -1.08
CA GLN A 55 12.09 -4.04 -2.41
C GLN A 55 11.08 -2.91 -2.32
N CYS A 56 11.15 -1.99 -3.26
CA CYS A 56 10.16 -0.93 -3.42
C CYS A 56 9.56 -0.98 -4.83
N TRP A 57 8.27 -0.62 -4.96
CA TRP A 57 7.55 -0.57 -6.24
C TRP A 57 6.53 0.57 -6.25
N CYS A 58 6.10 0.97 -7.45
CA CYS A 58 5.01 1.93 -7.60
C CYS A 58 3.65 1.21 -7.63
N VAL A 59 2.63 1.86 -7.08
CA VAL A 59 1.24 1.40 -7.10
C VAL A 59 0.28 2.52 -7.51
N ASP A 60 -0.90 2.16 -7.99
CA ASP A 60 -2.02 3.08 -8.12
C ASP A 60 -2.71 3.35 -6.76
N LYS A 61 -3.75 4.18 -6.75
CA LYS A 61 -4.50 4.52 -5.53
C LYS A 61 -5.17 3.31 -4.85
N HIS A 62 -5.37 2.22 -5.58
CA HIS A 62 -5.98 0.98 -5.10
C HIS A 62 -4.95 -0.06 -4.63
N GLY A 63 -3.66 0.24 -4.78
CA GLY A 63 -2.56 -0.63 -4.35
C GLY A 63 -2.12 -1.63 -5.42
N ILE A 64 -2.58 -1.48 -6.67
CA ILE A 64 -2.15 -2.35 -7.77
C ILE A 64 -0.77 -1.90 -8.22
N GLU A 65 0.18 -2.84 -8.26
CA GLU A 65 1.55 -2.60 -8.72
C GLU A 65 1.59 -2.17 -10.18
N VAL A 66 2.43 -1.19 -10.46
CA VAL A 66 2.79 -0.78 -11.81
C VAL A 66 3.93 -1.69 -12.28
N ASN A 67 3.66 -2.51 -13.28
CA ASN A 67 4.64 -3.47 -13.81
C ASN A 67 5.98 -2.80 -14.17
N GLY A 68 7.07 -3.45 -13.77
CA GLY A 68 8.44 -3.01 -14.08
C GLY A 68 9.01 -1.96 -13.13
N THR A 69 8.23 -1.49 -12.14
CA THR A 69 8.70 -0.48 -11.17
C THR A 69 9.33 -1.06 -9.92
N ARG A 70 9.29 -2.39 -9.73
CA ARG A 70 9.90 -3.06 -8.59
C ARG A 70 11.42 -3.02 -8.67
N GLN A 71 12.04 -2.53 -7.62
CA GLN A 71 13.48 -2.36 -7.49
C GLN A 71 13.93 -2.86 -6.11
N ASP A 72 15.12 -3.45 -6.04
CA ASP A 72 15.79 -3.82 -4.79
C ASP A 72 16.48 -2.60 -4.15
N ASP A 73 16.94 -2.72 -2.91
CA ASP A 73 17.47 -1.65 -2.04
C ASP A 73 18.37 -0.59 -2.71
N ASP A 74 19.15 -0.96 -3.73
CA ASP A 74 20.07 -0.05 -4.44
C ASP A 74 19.37 0.98 -5.33
N HIS A 75 18.10 0.77 -5.71
CA HIS A 75 17.38 1.66 -6.63
C HIS A 75 15.99 2.00 -6.07
N MET A 76 15.73 3.29 -5.85
CA MET A 76 14.40 3.74 -5.45
C MET A 76 13.58 4.06 -6.70
N PRO A 77 12.38 3.48 -6.89
CA PRO A 77 11.55 3.84 -8.02
C PRO A 77 11.02 5.27 -7.87
N GLN A 78 11.07 6.03 -8.96
CA GLN A 78 10.41 7.33 -9.04
C GLN A 78 8.93 7.10 -9.32
N CYS A 79 8.09 7.37 -8.32
CA CYS A 79 6.64 7.28 -8.45
C CYS A 79 6.09 8.71 -8.37
N ASP A 80 5.80 9.31 -9.51
CA ASP A 80 5.13 10.61 -9.54
C ASP A 80 3.67 10.42 -9.13
N GLU A 81 3.20 11.18 -8.14
CA GLU A 81 1.81 11.18 -7.66
C GLU A 81 0.91 11.87 -8.69
N ILE A 82 0.70 11.24 -9.84
CA ILE A 82 -0.17 11.76 -10.90
C ILE A 82 -1.54 11.14 -10.73
N GLU A 83 -2.57 11.97 -10.58
CA GLU A 83 -3.99 11.58 -10.45
C GLU A 83 -4.40 10.55 -11.51
N ASP A 84 -4.37 9.29 -11.09
CA ASP A 84 -5.39 8.24 -11.24
C ASP A 84 -5.88 7.86 -12.64
N SER A 85 -5.34 8.45 -13.69
CA SER A 85 -5.78 8.11 -15.05
C SER A 85 -4.71 7.40 -15.85
N ARG A 86 -3.43 7.60 -15.56
CA ARG A 86 -2.31 7.08 -16.36
C ARG A 86 -1.00 7.12 -15.57
N ILE A 87 -0.66 6.09 -14.78
CA ILE A 87 0.76 5.71 -14.68
C ILE A 87 1.15 5.12 -16.04
N LYS A 88 1.09 5.95 -17.09
CA LYS A 88 1.60 5.62 -18.40
C LYS A 88 3.05 6.02 -18.36
N GLN A 89 3.88 4.97 -18.40
CA GLN A 89 5.16 5.00 -19.08
C GLN A 89 6.33 5.55 -18.25
N ILE A 90 6.55 4.94 -17.07
CA ILE A 90 7.91 4.89 -16.51
C ILE A 90 8.51 3.54 -16.95
N ILE A 91 8.72 3.42 -18.26
CA ILE A 91 9.79 2.64 -18.92
C ILE A 91 10.49 3.64 -19.84
#